data_AF-U2HR18-F1
#
_entry.id   AF-U2HR18-F1
#
_cell.length_a   1.000
_cell.length_b   1.000
_cell.length_c   1.000
_cell.angle_alpha   90.00
_cell.angle_beta   90.00
_cell.angle_gamma   90.00
#
_symmetry.space_group_name_H-M   'P 1'
#
loop_
_entity.id
_entity.type
_entity.pdbx_description
1 polymer ?
#
loop_
_entity_poly.entity_id
_entity_poly.type
_entity_poly.pdbx_seq_one_letter_code
_entity_poly.pdbx_strand_id
1 'polypeptide(L)'
;MRITDIRERTIPVSRYADPAIPSGGLTTSVVALTTDVVRDGRPVTGYGYASVGRFAQGGLIRERFAPRLLAAADALADEAGTNLDPFRAWHAMMAGEKPGGHGERCVAIGALDMAIWDAAAKIADLPLNRFLADRLGRTAAPRVRVYAGGGYRYPHDDLARLSDEMRRIADLGYTHAKIKIGGADVAQDSRRIEAAATQLADSSHLAVDAMNTYDATTVDIAVAMLEPFGLWWFEDICDPLDLPLQADVATRYAPPIAAGEALFSLAEAKLLDRYGGLRPDRDVLVFDPVHCYGLPGYLQIVEHFASRGWRRDAFWPHGGHLFSLHVVAALGLGGAEVNPFAFDPFSGLADGATVDAGYARTPQAPGIGFERHAGAHRAFRAVSGR
;
A
#
# COMPACT_ATOMS: atom_id res chain seq x y z
N MET A 1 -20.96 7.34 20.89
CA MET A 1 -20.14 6.34 20.19
C MET A 1 -18.70 6.54 20.57
N ARG A 2 -18.00 5.47 20.95
CA ARG A 2 -16.67 5.54 21.56
C ARG A 2 -15.83 4.33 21.17
N ILE A 3 -14.51 4.55 21.08
CA ILE A 3 -13.53 3.48 21.08
C ILE A 3 -13.35 3.01 22.53
N THR A 4 -13.49 1.71 22.77
CA THR A 4 -13.47 1.11 24.11
C THR A 4 -12.21 0.31 24.38
N ASP A 5 -11.57 -0.22 23.35
CA ASP A 5 -10.34 -1.01 23.47
C ASP A 5 -9.52 -0.94 22.16
N ILE A 6 -8.20 -0.93 22.28
CA ILE A 6 -7.27 -1.02 21.14
C ILE A 6 -6.19 -2.03 21.51
N ARG A 7 -6.10 -3.09 20.70
CA ARG A 7 -5.08 -4.13 20.86
C ARG A 7 -4.17 -4.15 19.64
N GLU A 8 -2.90 -4.41 19.91
CA GLU A 8 -1.88 -4.55 18.89
C GLU A 8 -1.08 -5.82 19.15
N ARG A 9 -0.63 -6.47 18.08
CA ARG A 9 0.36 -7.54 18.15
C ARG A 9 1.30 -7.49 16.94
N THR A 10 2.59 -7.63 17.20
CA THR A 10 3.61 -7.90 16.18
C THR A 10 3.49 -9.33 15.68
N ILE A 11 3.44 -9.53 14.36
CA ILE A 11 3.56 -10.84 13.73
C ILE A 11 4.65 -10.83 12.64
N PRO A 12 5.29 -11.98 12.35
CA PRO A 12 6.19 -12.09 11.20
C PRO A 12 5.41 -12.08 9.88
N VAL A 13 6.05 -11.61 8.82
CA VAL A 13 5.59 -11.71 7.43
C VAL A 13 6.75 -12.10 6.52
N SER A 14 6.47 -12.67 5.35
CA SER A 14 7.50 -13.12 4.40
C SER A 14 7.33 -12.49 3.02
N ARG A 15 8.43 -12.32 2.29
CA ARG A 15 8.43 -11.94 0.86
C ARG A 15 8.02 -13.09 -0.06
N TYR A 16 7.84 -14.29 0.49
CA TYR A 16 7.53 -15.50 -0.25
C TYR A 16 6.34 -16.22 0.36
N ALA A 17 5.55 -16.90 -0.48
CA ALA A 17 4.46 -17.76 -0.05
C ALA A 17 4.93 -18.92 0.83
N ASP A 18 6.17 -19.40 0.61
CA ASP A 18 6.83 -20.32 1.53
C ASP A 18 7.56 -19.51 2.62
N PRO A 19 7.06 -19.52 3.87
CA PRO A 19 7.68 -18.76 4.96
C PRO A 19 9.02 -19.35 5.42
N ALA A 20 9.40 -20.56 4.97
CA ALA A 20 10.70 -21.15 5.27
C ALA A 20 11.84 -20.48 4.48
N ILE A 21 11.53 -19.80 3.37
CA ILE A 21 12.52 -19.06 2.59
C ILE A 21 12.91 -17.79 3.36
N PRO A 22 14.22 -17.57 3.65
CA PRO A 22 14.67 -16.40 4.39
C PRO A 22 14.24 -15.09 3.73
N SER A 23 13.54 -14.24 4.47
CA SER A 23 12.96 -12.99 3.97
C SER A 23 13.40 -11.74 4.75
N GLY A 24 14.46 -11.85 5.56
CA GLY A 24 15.04 -10.72 6.31
C GLY A 24 14.34 -10.40 7.63
N GLY A 25 13.52 -11.31 8.17
CA GLY A 25 12.91 -11.14 9.50
C GLY A 25 11.86 -10.03 9.56
N LEU A 26 11.14 -9.79 8.46
CA LEU A 26 10.11 -8.77 8.39
C LEU A 26 9.00 -9.02 9.41
N THR A 27 8.51 -7.95 10.02
CA THR A 27 7.39 -7.98 10.94
C THR A 27 6.36 -6.92 10.58
N THR A 28 5.14 -7.07 11.04
CA THR A 28 4.09 -6.05 10.95
C THR A 28 3.28 -5.99 12.25
N SER A 29 2.75 -4.81 12.56
CA SER A 29 1.79 -4.60 13.63
C SER A 29 0.38 -4.86 13.13
N VAL A 30 -0.35 -5.74 13.82
CA VAL A 30 -1.75 -6.04 13.57
C VAL A 30 -2.57 -5.41 14.68
N VAL A 31 -3.59 -4.63 14.29
CA VAL A 31 -4.42 -3.82 15.19
C VAL A 31 -5.87 -4.30 15.17
N ALA A 32 -6.47 -4.39 16.36
CA ALA A 32 -7.90 -4.57 16.55
C ALA A 32 -8.44 -3.45 17.45
N LEU A 33 -9.37 -2.65 16.92
CA LEU A 33 -9.96 -1.49 17.58
C LEU A 33 -11.43 -1.76 17.82
N THR A 34 -11.84 -1.86 19.08
CA THR A 34 -13.22 -2.19 19.47
C THR A 34 -13.98 -0.93 19.89
N THR A 35 -15.26 -0.87 19.51
CA THR A 35 -16.15 0.25 19.83
C THR A 35 -17.25 -0.16 20.82
N ASP A 36 -18.03 0.80 21.30
CA ASP A 36 -19.25 0.57 22.10
C ASP A 36 -20.48 0.20 21.24
N VAL A 37 -20.39 0.29 19.91
CA VAL A 37 -21.47 -0.05 18.99
C VAL A 37 -21.62 -1.55 18.88
N VAL A 38 -22.83 -2.06 19.05
CA VAL A 38 -23.14 -3.49 18.93
C VAL A 38 -23.87 -3.75 17.61
N ARG A 39 -23.37 -4.69 16.82
CA ARG A 39 -24.02 -5.28 15.64
C ARG A 39 -24.04 -6.79 15.81
N ASP A 40 -25.15 -7.44 15.48
CA ASP A 40 -25.32 -8.90 15.60
C ASP A 40 -24.88 -9.48 16.96
N GLY A 41 -25.21 -8.75 18.04
CA GLY A 41 -24.89 -9.15 19.41
C GLY A 41 -23.40 -9.03 19.78
N ARG A 42 -22.55 -8.41 18.95
CA ARG A 42 -21.12 -8.21 19.23
C ARG A 42 -20.70 -6.75 19.04
N PRO A 43 -19.77 -6.24 19.88
CA PRO A 43 -19.16 -4.94 19.63
C PRO A 43 -18.45 -4.92 18.27
N VAL A 44 -18.65 -3.85 17.50
CA VAL A 44 -17.98 -3.65 16.22
C VAL A 44 -16.49 -3.45 16.48
N THR A 45 -15.68 -4.26 15.80
CA THR A 45 -14.22 -4.17 15.82
C THR A 45 -13.72 -3.85 14.41
N GLY A 46 -12.95 -2.78 14.30
CA GLY A 46 -12.19 -2.44 13.10
C GLY A 46 -10.78 -3.04 13.16
N TYR A 47 -10.25 -3.37 11.99
CA TYR A 47 -8.98 -4.05 11.83
C TYR A 47 -8.05 -3.26 10.92
N GLY A 48 -6.75 -3.27 11.23
CA GLY A 48 -5.74 -2.62 10.42
C GLY A 48 -4.36 -3.21 10.68
N TYR A 49 -3.45 -3.01 9.74
CA TYR A 49 -2.07 -3.47 9.90
C TYR A 49 -1.07 -2.49 9.29
N ALA A 50 0.17 -2.52 9.77
CA ALA A 50 1.25 -1.75 9.19
C ALA A 50 1.63 -2.33 7.83
N SER A 51 1.69 -1.49 6.80
CA SER A 51 2.13 -1.94 5.47
C SER A 51 3.58 -2.45 5.52
N VAL A 52 3.91 -3.31 4.57
CA VAL A 52 5.12 -4.13 4.57
C VAL A 52 6.36 -3.30 4.26
N GLY A 53 7.53 -3.77 4.72
CA GLY A 53 8.82 -3.11 4.48
C GLY A 53 9.25 -2.10 5.55
N ARG A 54 8.34 -1.63 6.42
CA ARG A 54 8.66 -0.67 7.51
C ARG A 54 8.61 -1.23 8.93
N PHE A 55 8.50 -2.55 9.07
CA PHE A 55 8.44 -3.27 10.34
C PHE A 55 7.24 -2.92 11.24
N ALA A 56 7.03 -3.73 12.28
CA ALA A 56 6.00 -3.49 13.27
C ALA A 56 6.29 -2.23 14.12
N GLN A 57 5.22 -1.50 14.46
CA GLN A 57 5.25 -0.24 15.21
C GLN A 57 4.55 -0.35 16.57
N GLY A 58 4.58 -1.53 17.18
CA GLY A 58 3.81 -1.84 18.39
C GLY A 58 4.13 -0.92 19.58
N GLY A 59 5.39 -0.51 19.75
CA GLY A 59 5.78 0.46 20.79
C GLY A 59 5.07 1.81 20.61
N LEU A 60 5.19 2.41 19.42
CA LEU A 60 4.54 3.70 19.10
C LEU A 60 3.01 3.62 19.21
N ILE A 61 2.41 2.51 18.78
CA ILE A 61 0.96 2.29 18.91
C ILE A 61 0.56 2.26 20.39
N ARG A 62 1.19 1.41 21.21
CA ARG A 62 0.80 1.20 22.62
C ARG A 62 1.17 2.35 23.55
N GLU A 63 2.30 3.00 23.31
CA GLU A 63 2.84 4.01 24.23
C GLU A 63 2.35 5.41 23.92
N ARG A 64 1.92 5.67 22.67
CA ARG A 64 1.63 7.04 22.21
C ARG A 64 0.27 7.20 21.57
N PHE A 65 -0.02 6.48 20.49
CA PHE A 65 -1.18 6.80 19.65
C PHE A 65 -2.49 6.16 20.14
N ALA A 66 -2.46 4.90 20.58
CA ALA A 66 -3.65 4.26 21.16
C ALA A 66 -4.10 4.95 22.48
N PRO A 67 -3.20 5.32 23.42
CA PRO A 67 -3.59 6.09 24.60
C PRO A 67 -4.26 7.43 24.27
N ARG A 68 -3.79 8.15 23.24
CA ARG A 68 -4.42 9.41 22.80
C ARG A 68 -5.84 9.19 22.28
N LEU A 69 -6.04 8.15 21.46
CA LEU A 69 -7.38 7.79 20.96
C LEU A 69 -8.34 7.44 22.09
N LEU A 70 -7.89 6.62 23.05
CA LEU A 70 -8.71 6.20 24.19
C LEU A 70 -9.04 7.39 25.11
N ALA A 71 -8.07 8.29 25.35
CA ALA A 71 -8.30 9.51 26.13
C ALA A 71 -9.27 10.47 25.44
N ALA A 72 -9.28 10.50 24.10
CA ALA A 72 -10.18 11.34 23.30
C ALA A 72 -11.52 10.67 22.97
N ALA A 73 -11.81 9.46 23.47
CA ALA A 73 -12.90 8.61 22.98
C ALA A 73 -14.29 9.28 22.96
N ASP A 74 -14.56 10.21 23.86
CA ASP A 74 -15.82 10.97 23.93
C ASP A 74 -15.97 12.04 22.82
N ALA A 75 -14.87 12.42 22.16
CA ALA A 75 -14.83 13.46 21.13
C ALA A 75 -14.70 12.90 19.71
N LEU A 76 -14.71 11.57 19.53
CA LEU A 76 -14.43 10.93 18.24
C LEU A 76 -15.67 10.66 17.38
N ALA A 77 -16.87 10.95 17.88
CA ALA A 77 -18.09 10.78 17.10
C ALA A 77 -18.23 11.87 16.02
N ASP A 78 -18.94 11.54 14.93
CA ASP A 78 -19.39 12.51 13.93
C ASP A 78 -20.37 13.53 14.52
N GLU A 79 -20.73 14.55 13.74
CA GLU A 79 -21.62 15.64 14.19
C GLU A 79 -23.00 15.14 14.64
N ALA A 80 -23.50 14.07 14.03
CA ALA A 80 -24.78 13.44 14.39
C ALA A 80 -24.68 12.53 15.62
N GLY A 81 -23.47 12.18 16.06
CA GLY A 81 -23.23 11.22 17.14
C GLY A 81 -23.53 9.76 16.74
N THR A 82 -23.75 9.50 15.45
CA THR A 82 -24.24 8.22 14.91
C THR A 82 -23.14 7.31 14.36
N ASN A 83 -21.94 7.84 14.15
CA ASN A 83 -20.76 7.07 13.73
C ASN A 83 -19.46 7.65 14.35
N LEU A 84 -18.35 6.94 14.19
CA LEU A 84 -17.02 7.48 14.39
C LEU A 84 -16.69 8.47 13.27
N ASP A 85 -15.90 9.48 13.59
CA ASP A 85 -15.29 10.37 12.63
C ASP A 85 -13.79 10.08 12.52
N PRO A 86 -13.36 9.36 11.45
CA PRO A 86 -11.95 9.04 11.24
C PRO A 86 -11.05 10.27 11.19
N PHE A 87 -11.54 11.42 10.70
CA PHE A 87 -10.74 12.64 10.65
C PHE A 87 -10.49 13.21 12.05
N ARG A 88 -11.49 13.20 12.93
CA ARG A 88 -11.30 13.59 14.35
C ARG A 88 -10.36 12.64 15.07
N ALA A 89 -10.46 11.34 14.82
CA ALA A 89 -9.57 10.34 15.37
C ALA A 89 -8.11 10.55 14.91
N TRP A 90 -7.91 10.88 13.63
CA TRP A 90 -6.58 11.25 13.11
C TRP A 90 -6.00 12.49 13.80
N HIS A 91 -6.81 13.55 13.96
CA HIS A 91 -6.39 14.74 14.69
C HIS A 91 -6.04 14.45 16.15
N ALA A 92 -6.81 13.58 16.83
CA ALA A 92 -6.52 13.14 18.18
C ALA A 92 -5.18 12.39 18.29
N MET A 93 -4.86 11.51 17.33
CA MET A 93 -3.56 10.82 17.28
C MET A 93 -2.40 11.79 17.07
N MET A 94 -2.59 12.78 16.20
CA MET A 94 -1.56 13.77 15.83
C MET A 94 -1.38 14.91 16.86
N ALA A 95 -2.26 15.02 17.85
CA ALA A 95 -2.19 16.08 18.86
C ALA A 95 -0.84 16.07 19.59
N GLY A 96 -0.15 17.21 19.58
CA GLY A 96 1.15 17.39 20.24
C GLY A 96 2.35 16.79 19.50
N GLU A 97 2.19 16.22 18.31
CA GLU A 97 3.32 15.80 17.48
C GLU A 97 4.04 17.02 16.87
N LYS A 98 5.37 17.08 17.03
CA LYS A 98 6.20 18.09 16.35
C LYS A 98 6.24 17.84 14.83
N PRO A 99 6.39 18.89 14.00
CA PRO A 99 6.64 18.76 12.56
C PRO A 99 7.97 18.05 12.24
N GLY A 100 8.10 17.50 11.03
CA GLY A 100 9.30 16.79 10.54
C GLY A 100 9.49 15.40 11.16
N GLY A 101 10.57 14.69 10.80
CA GLY A 101 10.81 13.33 11.32
C GLY A 101 9.72 12.34 10.92
N HIS A 102 9.40 12.31 9.62
CA HIS A 102 8.42 11.39 9.05
C HIS A 102 9.10 10.05 8.80
N GLY A 103 8.52 8.98 9.37
CA GLY A 103 9.15 7.68 9.51
C GLY A 103 8.24 6.82 10.37
N GLU A 104 8.75 6.10 11.35
CA GLU A 104 8.05 5.02 12.08
C GLU A 104 6.66 5.41 12.62
N ARG A 105 6.47 6.66 13.05
CA ARG A 105 5.17 7.15 13.52
C ARG A 105 4.08 7.23 12.46
N CYS A 106 4.42 7.47 11.19
CA CYS A 106 3.43 7.52 10.11
C CYS A 106 2.77 6.15 9.94
N VAL A 107 3.56 5.07 10.05
CA VAL A 107 3.12 3.69 9.91
C VAL A 107 2.26 3.28 11.11
N ALA A 108 2.65 3.69 12.33
CA ALA A 108 1.83 3.47 13.53
C ALA A 108 0.44 4.11 13.40
N ILE A 109 0.39 5.36 12.94
CA ILE A 109 -0.85 6.09 12.70
C ILE A 109 -1.64 5.47 11.56
N GLY A 110 -0.99 5.10 10.45
CA GLY A 110 -1.65 4.48 9.31
C GLY A 110 -2.32 3.14 9.63
N ALA A 111 -1.68 2.30 10.46
CA ALA A 111 -2.27 1.04 10.91
C ALA A 111 -3.52 1.26 11.79
N LEU A 112 -3.47 2.27 12.68
CA LEU A 112 -4.62 2.67 13.50
C LEU A 112 -5.73 3.30 12.64
N ASP A 113 -5.38 4.19 11.71
CA ASP A 113 -6.30 4.85 10.79
C ASP A 113 -7.06 3.82 9.94
N MET A 114 -6.36 2.84 9.36
CA MET A 114 -7.00 1.72 8.65
C MET A 114 -8.06 1.02 9.52
N ALA A 115 -7.74 0.72 10.79
CA ALA A 115 -8.69 0.11 11.72
C ALA A 115 -9.88 1.04 12.06
N ILE A 116 -9.65 2.34 12.17
CA ILE A 116 -10.71 3.33 12.43
C ILE A 116 -11.67 3.42 11.24
N TRP A 117 -11.15 3.50 10.02
CA TRP A 117 -11.96 3.51 8.80
C TRP A 117 -12.77 2.23 8.62
N ASP A 118 -12.16 1.08 8.91
CA ASP A 118 -12.83 -0.21 8.91
C ASP A 118 -13.99 -0.26 9.92
N ALA A 119 -13.76 0.18 11.16
CA ALA A 119 -14.80 0.26 12.19
C ALA A 119 -15.94 1.20 11.76
N ALA A 120 -15.62 2.40 11.26
CA ALA A 120 -16.62 3.39 10.87
C ALA A 120 -17.50 2.89 9.72
N ALA A 121 -16.90 2.24 8.71
CA ALA A 121 -17.64 1.64 7.60
C ALA A 121 -18.50 0.44 8.05
N LYS A 122 -18.01 -0.39 8.98
CA LYS A 122 -18.81 -1.48 9.60
C LYS A 122 -20.00 -0.95 10.40
N ILE A 123 -19.81 0.14 11.14
CA ILE A 123 -20.90 0.79 11.90
C ILE A 123 -21.98 1.30 10.95
N ALA A 124 -21.57 1.86 9.81
CA ALA A 124 -22.47 2.30 8.74
C ALA A 124 -23.09 1.15 7.93
N ASP A 125 -22.67 -0.10 8.14
CA ASP A 125 -23.05 -1.26 7.35
C ASP A 125 -22.77 -1.11 5.84
N LEU A 126 -21.63 -0.47 5.52
CA LEU A 126 -21.22 -0.18 4.14
C LEU A 126 -19.83 -0.73 3.84
N PRO A 127 -19.57 -1.19 2.60
CA PRO A 127 -18.21 -1.37 2.11
C PRO A 127 -17.42 -0.07 2.19
N LEU A 128 -16.15 -0.14 2.58
CA LEU A 128 -15.32 1.04 2.85
C LEU A 128 -15.27 2.00 1.66
N ASN A 129 -15.21 1.50 0.43
CA ASN A 129 -15.14 2.38 -0.76
C ASN A 129 -16.39 3.25 -0.90
N ARG A 130 -17.57 2.70 -0.61
CA ARG A 130 -18.83 3.47 -0.64
C ARG A 130 -18.88 4.47 0.51
N PHE A 131 -18.62 4.00 1.73
CA PHE A 131 -18.57 4.88 2.91
C PHE A 131 -17.61 6.06 2.73
N LEU A 132 -16.40 5.79 2.22
CA LEU A 132 -15.39 6.80 1.92
C LEU A 132 -15.83 7.75 0.81
N ALA A 133 -16.36 7.21 -0.31
CA ALA A 133 -16.82 8.03 -1.42
C ALA A 133 -17.95 8.98 -0.99
N ASP A 134 -18.95 8.49 -0.25
CA ASP A 134 -20.06 9.29 0.27
C ASP A 134 -19.55 10.44 1.16
N ARG A 135 -18.60 10.14 2.06
CA ARG A 135 -17.98 11.13 2.96
C ARG A 135 -17.20 12.21 2.23
N LEU A 136 -16.73 11.92 1.01
CA LEU A 136 -15.99 12.84 0.16
C LEU A 136 -16.85 13.46 -0.96
N GLY A 137 -18.15 13.18 -1.01
CA GLY A 137 -19.04 13.64 -2.08
C GLY A 137 -18.67 13.06 -3.45
N ARG A 138 -18.19 11.82 -3.49
CA ARG A 138 -17.72 11.11 -4.69
C ARG A 138 -18.56 9.87 -4.96
N THR A 139 -18.38 9.28 -6.14
CA THR A 139 -18.92 7.97 -6.50
C THR A 139 -17.80 6.97 -6.62
N ALA A 140 -17.89 5.88 -5.86
CA ALA A 140 -16.89 4.81 -5.91
C ALA A 140 -17.00 4.00 -7.21
N ALA A 141 -15.85 3.65 -7.80
CA ALA A 141 -15.80 2.73 -8.92
C ALA A 141 -16.22 1.30 -8.49
N PRO A 142 -16.95 0.56 -9.34
CA PRO A 142 -17.42 -0.81 -9.03
C PRO A 142 -16.32 -1.88 -9.13
N ARG A 143 -15.23 -1.56 -9.84
CA ARG A 143 -14.02 -2.36 -10.00
C ARG A 143 -12.83 -1.43 -10.23
N VAL A 144 -11.63 -1.89 -9.90
CA VAL A 144 -10.39 -1.13 -10.04
C VAL A 144 -9.37 -1.95 -10.84
N ARG A 145 -8.44 -1.27 -11.51
CA ARG A 145 -7.27 -1.94 -12.09
C ARG A 145 -6.38 -2.47 -10.98
N VAL A 146 -5.78 -3.63 -11.21
CA VAL A 146 -4.81 -4.24 -10.31
C VAL A 146 -3.61 -4.75 -11.09
N TYR A 147 -2.45 -4.70 -10.45
CA TYR A 147 -1.23 -5.37 -10.92
C TYR A 147 -0.68 -6.27 -9.81
N ALA A 148 0.06 -7.29 -10.19
CA ALA A 148 0.69 -8.19 -9.23
C ALA A 148 2.09 -7.70 -8.84
N GLY A 149 2.31 -7.39 -7.58
CA GLY A 149 3.64 -7.20 -7.01
C GLY A 149 4.25 -8.54 -6.60
N GLY A 150 5.54 -8.74 -6.88
CA GLY A 150 6.25 -9.98 -6.58
C GLY A 150 7.66 -9.99 -7.13
N GLY A 151 8.09 -11.17 -7.60
CA GLY A 151 9.38 -11.32 -8.27
C GLY A 151 10.56 -10.92 -7.39
N TYR A 152 10.51 -11.29 -6.10
CA TYR A 152 11.67 -11.23 -5.21
C TYR A 152 12.73 -12.24 -5.65
N ARG A 153 14.00 -12.01 -5.31
CA ARG A 153 15.10 -12.90 -5.70
C ARG A 153 15.12 -14.16 -4.86
N TYR A 154 14.94 -15.31 -5.48
CA TYR A 154 15.08 -16.58 -4.78
C TYR A 154 16.56 -16.94 -4.59
N PRO A 155 16.95 -17.50 -3.42
CA PRO A 155 18.33 -17.93 -3.17
C PRO A 155 18.83 -19.01 -4.15
N HIS A 156 17.92 -19.81 -4.69
CA HIS A 156 18.20 -20.93 -5.61
C HIS A 156 17.16 -20.94 -6.72
N ASP A 157 17.58 -21.37 -7.92
CA ASP A 157 16.71 -21.52 -9.11
C ASP A 157 15.89 -20.28 -9.46
N ASP A 158 16.50 -19.11 -9.26
CA ASP A 158 15.84 -17.80 -9.30
C ASP A 158 15.03 -17.54 -10.57
N LEU A 159 15.61 -17.77 -11.75
CA LEU A 159 14.92 -17.57 -13.02
C LEU A 159 13.75 -18.55 -13.22
N ALA A 160 13.92 -19.82 -12.85
CA ALA A 160 12.87 -20.83 -13.00
C ALA A 160 11.70 -20.54 -12.06
N ARG A 161 11.98 -20.16 -10.81
CA ARG A 161 10.97 -19.78 -9.82
C ARG A 161 10.26 -18.49 -10.19
N LEU A 162 10.99 -17.49 -10.69
CA LEU A 162 10.40 -16.26 -11.20
C LEU A 162 9.45 -16.55 -12.38
N SER A 163 9.89 -17.35 -13.36
CA SER A 163 9.05 -17.72 -14.50
C SER A 163 7.78 -18.45 -14.06
N ASP A 164 7.88 -19.37 -13.09
CA ASP A 164 6.73 -20.05 -12.50
C ASP A 164 5.77 -19.08 -11.77
N GLU A 165 6.31 -18.17 -10.96
CA GLU A 165 5.54 -17.13 -10.26
C GLU A 165 4.77 -16.26 -11.26
N MET A 166 5.44 -15.78 -12.30
CA MET A 166 4.87 -14.91 -13.33
C MET A 166 3.80 -15.62 -14.17
N ARG A 167 4.02 -16.90 -14.53
CA ARG A 167 3.00 -17.73 -15.18
C ARG A 167 1.75 -17.83 -14.31
N ARG A 168 1.92 -18.12 -13.02
CA ARG A 168 0.79 -18.21 -12.07
C ARG A 168 0.09 -16.87 -11.87
N ILE A 169 0.80 -15.75 -11.92
CA ILE A 169 0.21 -14.41 -11.92
C ILE A 169 -0.68 -14.22 -13.15
N ALA A 170 -0.21 -14.59 -14.34
CA ALA A 170 -1.01 -14.51 -15.57
C ALA A 170 -2.24 -15.45 -15.51
N ASP A 171 -2.08 -16.68 -15.01
CA ASP A 171 -3.17 -17.64 -14.82
C ASP A 171 -4.28 -17.13 -13.87
N LEU A 172 -3.91 -16.26 -12.91
CA LEU A 172 -4.86 -15.60 -12.01
C LEU A 172 -5.63 -14.44 -12.66
N GLY A 173 -5.31 -14.07 -13.89
CA GLY A 173 -5.99 -13.02 -14.67
C GLY A 173 -5.35 -11.64 -14.59
N TYR A 174 -4.18 -11.51 -13.96
CA TYR A 174 -3.42 -10.26 -13.98
C TYR A 174 -2.82 -10.02 -15.35
N THR A 175 -2.92 -8.79 -15.83
CA THR A 175 -2.31 -8.38 -17.10
C THR A 175 -1.00 -7.64 -16.91
N HIS A 176 -0.74 -7.11 -15.72
CA HIS A 176 0.47 -6.35 -15.39
C HIS A 176 1.08 -6.90 -14.09
N ALA A 177 2.41 -6.84 -14.00
CA ALA A 177 3.13 -7.28 -12.82
C ALA A 177 4.40 -6.45 -12.60
N LYS A 178 4.94 -6.51 -11.38
CA LYS A 178 6.18 -5.84 -10.98
C LYS A 178 7.15 -6.84 -10.36
N ILE A 179 8.40 -6.82 -10.81
CA ILE A 179 9.49 -7.66 -10.27
C ILE A 179 10.59 -6.81 -9.65
N LYS A 180 11.40 -7.42 -8.76
CA LYS A 180 12.54 -6.74 -8.13
C LYS A 180 13.82 -6.93 -8.97
N ILE A 181 14.52 -5.82 -9.20
CA ILE A 181 15.86 -5.73 -9.83
C ILE A 181 16.85 -5.10 -8.83
N GLY A 182 17.97 -4.50 -9.28
CA GLY A 182 18.97 -3.89 -8.40
C GLY A 182 19.93 -4.91 -7.77
N GLY A 183 20.18 -6.02 -8.47
CA GLY A 183 21.14 -7.04 -8.04
C GLY A 183 22.57 -6.59 -8.33
N ALA A 184 23.56 -7.32 -7.77
CA ALA A 184 24.97 -7.03 -8.04
C ALA A 184 25.36 -7.22 -9.52
N ASP A 185 24.62 -8.05 -10.28
CA ASP A 185 24.87 -8.35 -11.69
C ASP A 185 23.71 -7.85 -12.58
N VAL A 186 23.97 -6.81 -13.36
CA VAL A 186 23.01 -6.23 -14.32
C VAL A 186 22.62 -7.22 -15.42
N ALA A 187 23.51 -8.14 -15.82
CA ALA A 187 23.18 -9.17 -16.80
C ALA A 187 22.23 -10.23 -16.21
N GLN A 188 22.27 -10.46 -14.90
CA GLN A 188 21.25 -11.26 -14.22
C GLN A 188 19.89 -10.55 -14.23
N ASP A 189 19.86 -9.24 -14.02
CA ASP A 189 18.62 -8.46 -14.03
C ASP A 189 17.97 -8.42 -15.41
N SER A 190 18.76 -8.23 -16.46
CA SER A 190 18.27 -8.34 -17.84
C SER A 190 17.61 -9.71 -18.10
N ARG A 191 18.26 -10.81 -17.70
CA ARG A 191 17.68 -12.17 -17.83
C ARG A 191 16.40 -12.37 -17.01
N ARG A 192 16.28 -11.73 -15.83
CA ARG A 192 15.05 -11.76 -15.02
C ARG A 192 13.91 -11.03 -15.72
N ILE A 193 14.21 -9.86 -16.29
CA ILE A 193 13.23 -9.05 -17.05
C ILE A 193 12.73 -9.83 -18.26
N GLU A 194 13.64 -10.42 -19.05
CA GLU A 194 13.28 -11.29 -20.18
C GLU A 194 12.39 -12.46 -19.73
N ALA A 195 12.80 -13.19 -18.69
CA ALA A 195 12.05 -14.33 -18.18
C ALA A 195 10.63 -13.94 -17.72
N ALA A 196 10.48 -12.81 -17.03
CA ALA A 196 9.18 -12.32 -16.58
C ALA A 196 8.30 -11.82 -17.74
N ALA A 197 8.87 -11.04 -18.66
CA ALA A 197 8.14 -10.48 -19.79
C ALA A 197 7.56 -11.56 -20.72
N THR A 198 8.24 -12.70 -20.88
CA THR A 198 7.72 -13.82 -21.70
C THR A 198 6.43 -14.44 -21.17
N GLN A 199 6.07 -14.19 -19.90
CA GLN A 199 4.83 -14.68 -19.29
C GLN A 199 3.69 -13.66 -19.36
N LEU A 200 3.95 -12.45 -19.87
CA LEU A 200 2.98 -11.38 -20.06
C LEU A 200 2.75 -11.15 -21.56
N ALA A 201 1.87 -10.19 -21.91
CA ALA A 201 1.61 -9.85 -23.31
C ALA A 201 2.89 -9.34 -24.02
N ASP A 202 3.60 -8.43 -23.36
CA ASP A 202 4.92 -7.95 -23.72
C ASP A 202 5.56 -7.23 -22.51
N SER A 203 6.75 -6.67 -22.67
CA SER A 203 7.47 -5.95 -21.62
C SER A 203 6.80 -4.65 -21.18
N SER A 204 5.91 -4.04 -21.96
CA SER A 204 5.17 -2.83 -21.56
C SER A 204 4.11 -3.12 -20.49
N HIS A 205 3.87 -4.40 -20.20
CA HIS A 205 3.04 -4.88 -19.08
C HIS A 205 3.85 -5.18 -17.81
N LEU A 206 5.18 -5.08 -17.88
CA LEU A 206 6.09 -5.38 -16.78
C LEU A 206 6.66 -4.09 -16.20
N ALA A 207 6.50 -3.89 -14.90
CA ALA A 207 7.25 -2.92 -14.12
C ALA A 207 8.47 -3.56 -13.46
N VAL A 208 9.50 -2.76 -13.22
CA VAL A 208 10.67 -3.16 -12.43
C VAL A 208 10.90 -2.20 -11.28
N ASP A 209 11.38 -2.74 -10.17
CA ASP A 209 11.62 -2.00 -8.93
C ASP A 209 13.06 -2.26 -8.47
N ALA A 210 13.87 -1.21 -8.42
CA ALA A 210 15.29 -1.31 -8.05
C ALA A 210 15.55 -1.26 -6.55
N MET A 211 14.51 -1.14 -5.73
CA MET A 211 14.62 -1.14 -4.27
C MET A 211 15.62 -0.11 -3.75
N ASN A 212 15.70 1.05 -4.41
CA ASN A 212 16.57 2.18 -4.09
C ASN A 212 18.08 1.84 -4.16
N THR A 213 18.46 0.90 -5.03
CA THR A 213 19.84 0.36 -5.05
C THR A 213 20.83 1.17 -5.89
N TYR A 214 20.38 1.89 -6.93
CA TYR A 214 21.29 2.60 -7.82
C TYR A 214 21.72 3.94 -7.23
N ASP A 215 22.92 4.37 -7.62
CA ASP A 215 23.51 5.65 -7.26
C ASP A 215 24.03 6.38 -8.50
N ALA A 216 24.61 7.56 -8.31
CA ALA A 216 25.16 8.37 -9.40
C ALA A 216 26.23 7.64 -10.24
N THR A 217 26.85 6.57 -9.75
CA THR A 217 27.89 5.80 -10.46
C THR A 217 27.34 4.61 -11.25
N THR A 218 26.16 4.12 -10.87
CA THR A 218 25.57 2.88 -11.41
C THR A 218 24.31 3.12 -12.24
N VAL A 219 23.68 4.29 -12.09
CA VAL A 219 22.39 4.57 -12.73
C VAL A 219 22.44 4.57 -14.26
N ASP A 220 23.55 4.99 -14.86
CA ASP A 220 23.73 4.98 -16.32
C ASP A 220 23.67 3.55 -16.89
N ILE A 221 24.25 2.60 -16.15
CA ILE A 221 24.25 1.18 -16.53
C ILE A 221 22.82 0.64 -16.47
N ALA A 222 22.06 1.01 -15.42
CA ALA A 222 20.67 0.61 -15.28
C ALA A 222 19.80 1.18 -16.40
N VAL A 223 19.90 2.48 -16.70
CA VAL A 223 19.14 3.14 -17.77
C VAL A 223 19.42 2.48 -19.13
N ALA A 224 20.69 2.26 -19.47
CA ALA A 224 21.08 1.62 -20.72
C ALA A 224 20.60 0.16 -20.83
N MET A 225 20.56 -0.57 -19.72
CA MET A 225 20.03 -1.94 -19.69
C MET A 225 18.51 -1.97 -19.87
N LEU A 226 17.79 -1.02 -19.28
CA LEU A 226 16.32 -1.00 -19.28
C LEU A 226 15.71 -0.42 -20.56
N GLU A 227 16.40 0.51 -21.24
CA GLU A 227 15.90 1.24 -22.41
C GLU A 227 15.30 0.33 -23.50
N PRO A 228 15.93 -0.79 -23.91
CA PRO A 228 15.41 -1.64 -24.99
C PRO A 228 14.09 -2.34 -24.66
N PHE A 229 13.73 -2.47 -23.38
CA PHE A 229 12.54 -3.22 -22.97
C PHE A 229 11.24 -2.42 -23.09
N GLY A 230 11.27 -1.08 -23.01
CA GLY A 230 10.03 -0.29 -23.05
C GLY A 230 9.03 -0.68 -21.94
N LEU A 231 9.54 -0.81 -20.71
CA LEU A 231 8.79 -1.29 -19.55
C LEU A 231 7.60 -0.41 -19.17
N TRP A 232 6.67 -0.98 -18.40
CA TRP A 232 5.51 -0.25 -17.88
C TRP A 232 5.94 0.93 -17.00
N TRP A 233 6.87 0.68 -16.06
CA TRP A 233 7.61 1.72 -15.35
C TRP A 233 8.91 1.20 -14.72
N PHE A 234 9.78 2.13 -14.35
CA PHE A 234 10.96 1.92 -13.51
C PHE A 234 10.77 2.58 -12.14
N GLU A 235 10.74 1.80 -11.07
CA GLU A 235 10.42 2.23 -9.71
C GLU A 235 11.63 2.25 -8.77
N ASP A 236 11.59 3.15 -7.79
CA ASP A 236 12.52 3.22 -6.65
C ASP A 236 13.99 3.05 -7.09
N ILE A 237 14.42 4.00 -7.92
CA ILE A 237 15.66 3.94 -8.69
C ILE A 237 16.88 4.06 -7.78
N CYS A 238 16.91 5.09 -6.95
CA CYS A 238 18.00 5.48 -6.06
C CYS A 238 17.47 5.82 -4.67
N ASP A 239 18.33 6.30 -3.77
CA ASP A 239 17.87 6.80 -2.46
C ASP A 239 16.66 7.74 -2.63
N PRO A 240 15.56 7.53 -1.89
CA PRO A 240 14.31 8.26 -2.09
C PRO A 240 14.42 9.76 -1.79
N LEU A 241 15.47 10.19 -1.08
CA LEU A 241 15.76 11.59 -0.80
C LEU A 241 16.80 12.20 -1.75
N ASP A 242 17.43 11.41 -2.64
CA ASP A 242 18.27 11.92 -3.73
C ASP A 242 17.40 12.36 -4.92
N LEU A 243 16.59 13.40 -4.66
CA LEU A 243 15.70 14.01 -5.65
C LEU A 243 16.46 14.55 -6.89
N PRO A 244 17.67 15.13 -6.75
CA PRO A 244 18.47 15.50 -7.92
C PRO A 244 18.80 14.32 -8.84
N LEU A 245 19.21 13.18 -8.29
CA LEU A 245 19.50 11.99 -9.08
C LEU A 245 18.24 11.44 -9.75
N GLN A 246 17.13 11.33 -9.01
CA GLN A 246 15.82 10.97 -9.56
C GLN A 246 15.43 11.86 -10.75
N ALA A 247 15.58 13.18 -10.61
CA ALA A 247 15.27 14.15 -11.66
C ALA A 247 16.19 14.00 -12.87
N ASP A 248 17.48 13.76 -12.66
CA ASP A 248 18.44 13.51 -13.74
C ASP A 248 18.06 12.26 -14.55
N VAL A 249 17.66 11.17 -13.88
CA VAL A 249 17.19 9.95 -14.56
C VAL A 249 15.93 10.22 -15.40
N ALA A 250 14.99 11.03 -14.90
CA ALA A 250 13.79 11.40 -15.66
C ALA A 250 14.09 12.12 -16.99
N THR A 251 15.28 12.73 -17.14
CA THR A 251 15.73 13.34 -18.40
C THR A 251 16.36 12.33 -19.38
N ARG A 252 16.85 11.18 -18.89
CA ARG A 252 17.61 10.18 -19.67
C ARG A 252 16.82 8.91 -19.96
N TYR A 253 15.86 8.54 -19.12
CA TYR A 253 15.01 7.36 -19.29
C TYR A 253 13.63 7.76 -19.82
N ALA A 254 13.37 7.48 -21.11
CA ALA A 254 12.15 7.90 -21.78
C ALA A 254 10.85 7.21 -21.29
N PRO A 255 10.83 5.90 -20.97
CA PRO A 255 9.65 5.24 -20.41
C PRO A 255 9.26 5.77 -19.02
N PRO A 256 8.07 5.41 -18.51
CA PRO A 256 7.60 5.90 -17.21
C PRO A 256 8.51 5.55 -16.03
N ILE A 257 8.57 6.45 -15.06
CA ILE A 257 9.20 6.25 -13.76
C ILE A 257 8.13 6.27 -12.67
N ALA A 258 8.29 5.45 -11.65
CA ALA A 258 7.44 5.42 -10.47
C ALA A 258 8.23 5.85 -9.22
N ALA A 259 7.61 6.67 -8.35
CA ALA A 259 8.22 7.05 -7.08
C ALA A 259 7.20 7.40 -5.99
N GLY A 260 7.66 7.30 -4.75
CA GLY A 260 6.96 7.81 -3.58
C GLY A 260 6.66 6.80 -2.47
N GLU A 261 6.97 5.51 -2.63
CA GLU A 261 6.63 4.51 -1.59
C GLU A 261 7.39 4.78 -0.28
N ALA A 262 8.62 5.30 -0.39
CA ALA A 262 9.51 5.62 0.71
C ALA A 262 9.44 7.11 1.15
N LEU A 263 8.41 7.85 0.72
CA LEU A 263 8.13 9.22 1.14
C LEU A 263 6.81 9.26 1.89
N PHE A 264 6.84 9.71 3.14
CA PHE A 264 5.84 9.34 4.14
C PHE A 264 4.91 10.47 4.55
N SER A 265 4.96 11.62 3.88
CA SER A 265 4.21 12.81 4.27
C SER A 265 3.95 13.75 3.10
N LEU A 266 2.99 14.66 3.30
CA LEU A 266 2.79 15.79 2.39
C LEU A 266 4.05 16.64 2.24
N ALA A 267 4.86 16.78 3.29
CA ALA A 267 6.08 17.58 3.23
C ALA A 267 7.09 16.96 2.26
N GLU A 268 7.30 15.65 2.33
CA GLU A 268 8.18 14.91 1.43
C GLU A 268 7.61 14.82 0.01
N ALA A 269 6.30 14.60 -0.13
CA ALA A 269 5.62 14.65 -1.42
C ALA A 269 5.79 16.00 -2.15
N LYS A 270 5.76 17.12 -1.41
CA LYS A 270 6.05 18.45 -1.94
C LYS A 270 7.49 18.62 -2.38
N LEU A 271 8.43 17.95 -1.73
CA LEU A 271 9.84 17.94 -2.17
C LEU A 271 9.97 17.14 -3.47
N LEU A 272 9.34 15.96 -3.56
CA LEU A 272 9.31 15.16 -4.80
C LEU A 272 8.70 15.95 -5.96
N ASP A 273 7.54 16.57 -5.78
CA ASP A 273 6.88 17.40 -6.82
C ASP A 273 7.79 18.55 -7.29
N ARG A 274 8.55 19.16 -6.38
CA ARG A 274 9.39 20.31 -6.70
C ARG A 274 10.73 19.95 -7.33
N TYR A 275 11.35 18.86 -6.87
CA TYR A 275 12.76 18.56 -7.17
C TYR A 275 12.98 17.21 -7.84
N GLY A 276 11.99 16.32 -7.86
CA GLY A 276 12.14 14.95 -8.36
C GLY A 276 11.99 14.79 -9.88
N GLY A 277 11.70 15.87 -10.61
CA GLY A 277 11.69 15.86 -12.09
C GLY A 277 10.64 14.97 -12.76
N LEU A 278 9.66 14.46 -12.00
CA LEU A 278 8.61 13.59 -12.53
C LEU A 278 7.73 14.31 -13.55
N ARG A 279 7.25 13.55 -14.53
CA ARG A 279 6.55 14.00 -15.74
C ARG A 279 5.06 13.65 -15.63
N PRO A 280 4.17 14.63 -15.39
CA PRO A 280 2.75 14.38 -15.09
C PRO A 280 1.95 13.68 -16.20
N ASP A 281 2.50 13.64 -17.43
CA ASP A 281 1.87 13.00 -18.58
C ASP A 281 2.09 11.48 -18.62
N ARG A 282 3.08 10.94 -17.90
CA ARG A 282 3.45 9.53 -18.00
C ARG A 282 3.94 8.86 -16.72
N ASP A 283 4.47 9.61 -15.76
CA ASP A 283 5.07 9.05 -14.55
C ASP A 283 4.01 8.68 -13.50
N VAL A 284 4.43 7.85 -12.54
CA VAL A 284 3.56 7.15 -11.61
C VAL A 284 3.91 7.53 -10.17
N LEU A 285 2.87 7.73 -9.34
CA LEU A 285 3.00 8.07 -7.94
C LEU A 285 2.58 6.86 -7.08
N VAL A 286 3.51 6.27 -6.35
CA VAL A 286 3.32 5.00 -5.62
C VAL A 286 3.23 5.15 -4.10
N PHE A 287 2.95 6.36 -3.61
CA PHE A 287 2.73 6.63 -2.17
C PHE A 287 1.78 5.61 -1.53
N ASP A 288 2.14 5.09 -0.37
CA ASP A 288 1.33 4.13 0.38
C ASP A 288 0.47 4.88 1.43
N PRO A 289 -0.86 4.74 1.44
CA PRO A 289 -1.71 5.42 2.41
C PRO A 289 -1.38 5.07 3.87
N VAL A 290 -0.92 3.85 4.16
CA VAL A 290 -0.54 3.41 5.50
C VAL A 290 0.81 4.01 5.90
N HIS A 291 1.75 4.13 4.96
CA HIS A 291 3.00 4.85 5.22
C HIS A 291 2.83 6.37 5.22
N CYS A 292 1.69 6.90 4.78
CA CYS A 292 1.45 8.34 4.69
C CYS A 292 0.52 8.87 5.79
N TYR A 293 0.67 8.38 7.03
CA TYR A 293 -0.17 8.74 8.18
C TYR A 293 -1.65 8.36 8.00
N GLY A 294 -1.96 7.31 7.23
CA GLY A 294 -3.33 6.91 6.95
C GLY A 294 -3.99 7.78 5.87
N LEU A 295 -5.28 7.54 5.67
CA LEU A 295 -6.06 8.16 4.60
C LEU A 295 -6.08 9.70 4.65
N PRO A 296 -6.17 10.38 5.82
CA PRO A 296 -6.12 11.84 5.85
C PRO A 296 -4.81 12.42 5.30
N GLY A 297 -3.67 11.82 5.65
CA GLY A 297 -2.37 12.24 5.11
C GLY A 297 -2.23 11.89 3.63
N TYR A 298 -2.74 10.73 3.21
CA TYR A 298 -2.77 10.32 1.81
C TYR A 298 -3.63 11.26 0.94
N LEU A 299 -4.82 11.65 1.41
CA LEU A 299 -5.70 12.60 0.73
C LEU A 299 -5.00 13.94 0.50
N GLN A 300 -4.27 14.44 1.50
CA GLN A 300 -3.49 15.66 1.35
C GLN A 300 -2.46 15.57 0.22
N ILE A 301 -1.80 14.42 0.06
CA ILE A 301 -0.85 14.16 -1.04
C ILE A 301 -1.57 14.13 -2.38
N VAL A 302 -2.66 13.37 -2.48
CA VAL A 302 -3.46 13.27 -3.72
C VAL A 302 -3.97 14.64 -4.16
N GLU A 303 -4.52 15.44 -3.25
CA GLU A 303 -5.02 16.79 -3.57
C GLU A 303 -3.88 17.76 -3.93
N HIS A 304 -2.70 17.64 -3.30
CA HIS A 304 -1.53 18.43 -3.67
C HIS A 304 -1.17 18.22 -5.14
N PHE A 305 -0.92 16.98 -5.55
CA PHE A 305 -0.57 16.68 -6.95
C PHE A 305 -1.71 16.99 -7.92
N ALA A 306 -2.97 16.68 -7.57
CA ALA A 306 -4.13 17.01 -8.41
C ALA A 306 -4.24 18.52 -8.67
N SER A 307 -4.00 19.35 -7.65
CA SER A 307 -3.97 20.82 -7.81
C SER A 307 -2.84 21.33 -8.70
N ARG A 308 -1.82 20.50 -8.94
CA ARG A 308 -0.66 20.77 -9.79
C ARG A 308 -0.80 20.21 -11.21
N GLY A 309 -1.98 19.69 -11.56
CA GLY A 309 -2.28 19.18 -12.89
C GLY A 309 -2.03 17.69 -13.09
N TRP A 310 -1.63 16.96 -12.03
CA TRP A 310 -1.58 15.51 -12.09
C TRP A 310 -2.97 14.92 -12.16
N ARG A 311 -3.12 13.91 -13.00
CA ARG A 311 -4.34 13.12 -13.04
C ARG A 311 -4.34 12.14 -11.86
N ARG A 312 -5.53 11.89 -11.29
CA ARG A 312 -5.68 10.91 -10.21
C ARG A 312 -5.29 9.49 -10.62
N ASP A 313 -5.37 9.17 -11.91
CA ASP A 313 -4.96 7.87 -12.43
C ASP A 313 -3.45 7.65 -12.51
N ALA A 314 -2.63 8.66 -12.18
CA ALA A 314 -1.20 8.50 -11.94
C ALA A 314 -0.88 7.84 -10.60
N PHE A 315 -1.85 7.75 -9.68
CA PHE A 315 -1.64 7.14 -8.36
C PHE A 315 -1.87 5.64 -8.37
N TRP A 316 -0.83 4.88 -8.01
CA TRP A 316 -0.82 3.42 -7.88
C TRP A 316 -0.22 3.04 -6.53
N PRO A 317 -0.99 3.10 -5.43
CA PRO A 317 -0.45 3.00 -4.09
C PRO A 317 0.26 1.66 -3.85
N HIS A 318 1.47 1.72 -3.29
CA HIS A 318 2.17 0.56 -2.73
C HIS A 318 1.37 -0.11 -1.60
N GLY A 319 1.70 -1.38 -1.33
CA GLY A 319 1.44 -2.05 -0.05
C GLY A 319 0.61 -3.32 -0.17
N GLY A 320 -0.08 -3.50 -1.30
CA GLY A 320 -0.80 -4.73 -1.60
C GLY A 320 -2.01 -5.04 -0.70
N HIS A 321 -2.52 -4.06 0.06
CA HIS A 321 -3.64 -4.26 0.99
C HIS A 321 -5.01 -4.21 0.30
N LEU A 322 -5.97 -4.98 0.83
CA LEU A 322 -7.42 -4.79 0.56
C LEU A 322 -7.88 -3.35 0.81
N PHE A 323 -7.28 -2.65 1.78
CA PHE A 323 -7.52 -1.24 2.04
C PHE A 323 -7.25 -0.36 0.81
N SER A 324 -6.13 -0.58 0.10
CA SER A 324 -5.80 0.20 -1.10
C SER A 324 -6.82 0.01 -2.21
N LEU A 325 -7.38 -1.20 -2.38
CA LEU A 325 -8.44 -1.42 -3.37
C LEU A 325 -9.65 -0.51 -3.10
N HIS A 326 -10.06 -0.35 -1.84
CA HIS A 326 -11.16 0.53 -1.49
C HIS A 326 -10.82 2.01 -1.69
N VAL A 327 -9.61 2.43 -1.31
CA VAL A 327 -9.13 3.81 -1.50
C VAL A 327 -9.07 4.18 -2.98
N VAL A 328 -8.49 3.32 -3.81
CA VAL A 328 -8.42 3.50 -5.27
C VAL A 328 -9.82 3.61 -5.87
N ALA A 329 -10.75 2.75 -5.46
CA ALA A 329 -12.13 2.78 -5.94
C ALA A 329 -12.85 4.08 -5.56
N ALA A 330 -12.71 4.53 -4.31
CA ALA A 330 -13.42 5.71 -3.81
C ALA A 330 -12.86 7.03 -4.37
N LEU A 331 -11.54 7.10 -4.60
CA LEU A 331 -10.87 8.32 -5.05
C LEU A 331 -10.71 8.39 -6.58
N GLY A 332 -10.98 7.31 -7.30
CA GLY A 332 -10.80 7.23 -8.75
C GLY A 332 -9.32 7.28 -9.14
N LEU A 333 -8.49 6.47 -8.48
CA LEU A 333 -7.05 6.42 -8.73
C LEU A 333 -6.68 5.47 -9.88
N GLY A 334 -5.38 5.30 -10.13
CA GLY A 334 -4.83 4.53 -11.23
C GLY A 334 -5.15 3.04 -11.13
N GLY A 335 -4.83 2.45 -9.99
CA GLY A 335 -5.09 1.05 -9.69
C GLY A 335 -4.45 0.67 -8.36
N ALA A 336 -4.55 -0.59 -7.97
CA ALA A 336 -3.98 -1.09 -6.72
C ALA A 336 -2.91 -2.17 -6.99
N GLU A 337 -1.82 -2.11 -6.24
CA GLU A 337 -0.94 -3.26 -6.10
C GLU A 337 -1.67 -4.39 -5.38
N VAL A 338 -1.41 -5.63 -5.78
CA VAL A 338 -1.80 -6.84 -5.05
C VAL A 338 -0.62 -7.78 -4.99
N ASN A 339 -0.34 -8.36 -3.83
CA ASN A 339 0.77 -9.30 -3.63
C ASN A 339 0.21 -10.73 -3.48
N PRO A 340 -0.06 -11.48 -4.56
CA PRO A 340 -0.73 -12.77 -4.48
C PRO A 340 0.11 -13.87 -3.82
N PHE A 341 1.44 -13.74 -3.87
CA PHE A 341 2.38 -14.77 -3.39
C PHE A 341 3.40 -14.25 -2.37
N ALA A 342 3.13 -13.10 -1.76
CA ALA A 342 3.98 -12.52 -0.74
C ALA A 342 3.13 -11.94 0.40
N PHE A 343 3.72 -11.89 1.59
CA PHE A 343 3.17 -11.25 2.79
C PHE A 343 1.95 -11.94 3.41
N ASP A 344 1.95 -13.29 3.42
CA ASP A 344 1.05 -14.05 4.28
C ASP A 344 1.14 -13.51 5.73
N PRO A 345 0.00 -13.29 6.42
CA PRO A 345 -1.37 -13.73 6.09
C PRO A 345 -2.23 -12.72 5.32
N PHE A 346 -1.64 -11.65 4.78
CA PHE A 346 -2.34 -10.54 4.11
C PHE A 346 -2.22 -10.58 2.58
N SER A 347 -1.63 -11.64 2.02
CA SER A 347 -1.40 -11.80 0.59
C SER A 347 -2.69 -11.89 -0.22
N GLY A 348 -2.78 -11.18 -1.34
CA GLY A 348 -3.85 -11.37 -2.32
C GLY A 348 -5.15 -10.64 -2.02
N LEU A 349 -6.24 -11.16 -2.59
CA LEU A 349 -7.59 -10.61 -2.48
C LEU A 349 -8.43 -11.41 -1.46
N ALA A 350 -9.67 -10.98 -1.25
CA ALA A 350 -10.64 -11.78 -0.49
C ALA A 350 -10.81 -13.19 -1.10
N ASP A 351 -11.10 -14.17 -0.25
CA ASP A 351 -11.28 -15.56 -0.65
C ASP A 351 -12.39 -15.68 -1.71
N GLY A 352 -12.07 -16.33 -2.83
CA GLY A 352 -12.98 -16.49 -3.97
C GLY A 352 -13.12 -15.25 -4.87
N ALA A 353 -12.44 -14.14 -4.57
CA ALA A 353 -12.33 -13.03 -5.51
C ALA A 353 -11.45 -13.44 -6.70
N THR A 354 -11.80 -12.95 -7.89
CA THR A 354 -11.06 -13.19 -9.12
C THR A 354 -10.54 -11.88 -9.70
N VAL A 355 -9.44 -11.98 -10.44
CA VAL A 355 -8.99 -10.89 -11.32
C VAL A 355 -9.44 -11.24 -12.74
N ASP A 356 -10.12 -10.29 -13.37
CA ASP A 356 -10.63 -10.43 -14.73
C ASP A 356 -9.96 -9.37 -15.61
N ALA A 357 -9.06 -9.81 -16.48
CA ALA A 357 -8.28 -8.96 -17.39
C ALA A 357 -7.61 -7.75 -16.68
N GLY A 358 -6.97 -8.00 -15.53
CA GLY A 358 -6.31 -6.96 -14.73
C GLY A 358 -7.26 -6.08 -13.92
N TYR A 359 -8.52 -6.46 -13.74
CA TYR A 359 -9.48 -5.77 -12.87
C TYR A 359 -9.93 -6.64 -11.70
N ALA A 360 -10.03 -6.03 -10.52
CA ALA A 360 -10.62 -6.65 -9.33
C ALA A 360 -11.80 -5.83 -8.81
N ARG A 361 -12.76 -6.51 -8.17
CA ARG A 361 -13.85 -5.85 -7.44
C ARG A 361 -13.44 -5.64 -6.00
N THR A 362 -13.85 -4.52 -5.41
CA THR A 362 -13.73 -4.35 -3.96
C THR A 362 -14.66 -5.34 -3.25
N PRO A 363 -14.26 -5.90 -2.09
CA PRO A 363 -15.15 -6.70 -1.26
C PRO A 363 -16.50 -5.99 -1.04
N GLN A 364 -17.60 -6.70 -1.25
CA GLN A 364 -18.97 -6.21 -1.00
C GLN A 364 -19.42 -6.69 0.39
N ALA A 365 -18.70 -6.27 1.42
CA ALA A 365 -18.98 -6.55 2.82
C ALA A 365 -18.76 -5.26 3.65
N PRO A 366 -19.41 -5.08 4.81
CA PRO A 366 -19.17 -3.94 5.67
C PRO A 366 -17.69 -3.80 6.05
N GLY A 367 -17.15 -2.58 6.00
CA GLY A 367 -15.73 -2.33 6.24
C GLY A 367 -14.86 -2.62 5.02
N ILE A 368 -13.59 -2.97 5.29
CA ILE A 368 -12.60 -3.37 4.29
C ILE A 368 -12.87 -4.80 3.77
N GLY A 369 -13.67 -5.58 4.50
CA GLY A 369 -13.96 -6.97 4.15
C GLY A 369 -12.83 -7.94 4.50
N PHE A 370 -11.99 -7.62 5.48
CA PHE A 370 -10.96 -8.54 5.98
C PHE A 370 -11.54 -9.88 6.45
N GLU A 371 -12.79 -9.90 6.92
CA GLU A 371 -13.52 -11.12 7.29
C GLU A 371 -13.71 -12.10 6.12
N ARG A 372 -13.62 -11.61 4.88
CA ARG A 372 -13.68 -12.41 3.65
C ARG A 372 -12.31 -12.94 3.23
N HIS A 373 -11.26 -12.69 4.00
CA HIS A 373 -9.92 -13.20 3.74
C HIS A 373 -9.47 -14.04 4.95
N ALA A 374 -9.57 -15.37 4.86
CA ALA A 374 -9.43 -16.25 6.01
C ALA A 374 -8.08 -16.11 6.74
N GLY A 375 -6.97 -15.93 6.01
CA GLY A 375 -5.64 -15.66 6.57
C GLY A 375 -5.62 -14.41 7.46
N ALA A 376 -5.86 -13.25 6.86
CA ALA A 376 -5.95 -11.96 7.55
C ALA A 376 -6.93 -11.99 8.73
N HIS A 377 -8.14 -12.53 8.54
CA HIS A 377 -9.15 -12.60 9.61
C HIS A 377 -8.67 -13.43 10.81
N ARG A 378 -8.00 -14.58 10.60
CA ARG A 378 -7.41 -15.35 11.70
C ARG A 378 -6.35 -14.54 12.46
N ALA A 379 -5.50 -13.81 11.74
CA ALA A 379 -4.47 -12.97 12.35
C ALA A 379 -5.10 -11.89 13.24
N PHE A 380 -6.15 -11.23 12.76
CA PHE A 380 -6.90 -10.21 13.50
C PHE A 380 -7.64 -10.77 14.72
N ARG A 381 -8.32 -11.92 14.58
CA ARG A 381 -9.05 -12.57 15.70
C ARG A 381 -8.12 -12.88 16.86
N ALA A 382 -6.94 -13.39 16.55
CA ALA A 382 -5.92 -13.73 17.54
C ALA A 382 -5.34 -12.50 18.28
N VAL A 383 -5.49 -11.27 17.75
CA VAL A 383 -5.19 -10.02 18.48
C VAL A 383 -6.38 -9.55 19.31
N SER A 384 -7.59 -9.65 18.76
CA SER A 384 -8.81 -9.23 19.46
C SER A 384 -9.14 -10.07 20.71
N GLY A 385 -8.53 -11.24 20.85
CA GLY A 385 -8.80 -12.18 21.95
C GLY A 385 -10.21 -12.76 21.91
N ARG A 386 -10.80 -12.82 20.71
CA ARG A 386 -12.16 -13.33 20.46
C ARG A 386 -12.13 -14.47 19.48
#